data_AF-A0A970FNR0-F1
#
_entry.id   AF-A0A970FNR0-F1
#
_cell.length_a   1.000
_cell.length_b   1.000
_cell.length_c   1.000
_cell.angle_alpha   90.00
_cell.angle_beta   90.00
_cell.angle_gamma   90.00
#
_symmetry.space_group_name_H-M   'P 1'
#
loop_
_entity.id
_entity.type
_entity.pdbx_description
1 polymer ?
#
loop_
_entity_poly.entity_id
_entity_poly.type
_entity_poly.pdbx_seq_one_letter_code
_entity_poly.pdbx_strand_id
1 'polypeptide(L)'
;MLTGNNALAFLIALTYLPTLLALLVMGLFVVLRGRRAALRQMYVACILALAVWILAVLLRLQTAGNTLIWLTYCLQYLGVCLFGLCLTLFGMTYLGAQEMSARIVLPLAIPSALVYLLIVTNPLHHWFIRQTDRYSVTPG
;
A
#
# COMPACT_ATOMS: atom_id res chain seq x y z
N MET A 1 -4.74 12.86 -30.71
CA MET A 1 -5.05 13.24 -29.31
C MET A 1 -5.08 12.00 -28.41
N LEU A 2 -3.95 11.29 -28.30
CA LEU A 2 -3.78 10.06 -27.49
C LEU A 2 -2.61 10.17 -26.49
N THR A 3 -2.09 11.37 -26.27
CA THR A 3 -0.79 11.60 -25.62
C THR A 3 -0.87 11.89 -24.12
N GLY A 4 -1.98 12.41 -23.61
CA GLY A 4 -2.09 12.84 -22.20
C GLY A 4 -2.05 11.67 -21.20
N ASN A 5 -2.83 10.62 -21.44
CA ASN A 5 -2.96 9.51 -20.50
C ASN A 5 -1.69 8.62 -20.46
N ASN A 6 -1.05 8.43 -21.62
CA ASN A 6 0.18 7.65 -21.73
C ASN A 6 1.38 8.38 -21.13
N ALA A 7 1.45 9.71 -21.25
CA ALA A 7 2.49 10.51 -20.62
C ALA A 7 2.38 10.47 -19.09
N LEU A 8 1.17 10.57 -18.54
CA LEU A 8 0.96 10.46 -17.08
C LEU A 8 1.33 9.06 -16.56
N ALA A 9 0.87 8.00 -17.24
CA ALA A 9 1.24 6.63 -16.87
C ALA A 9 2.76 6.41 -16.90
N PHE A 10 3.43 6.99 -17.90
CA PHE A 10 4.90 6.95 -18.00
C PHE A 10 5.58 7.70 -16.85
N LEU A 11 5.13 8.91 -16.51
CA LEU A 11 5.69 9.68 -15.38
C LEU A 11 5.48 8.96 -14.04
N ILE A 12 4.31 8.32 -13.85
CA ILE A 12 4.05 7.49 -12.68
C ILE A 12 5.03 6.32 -12.67
N ALA A 13 5.14 5.53 -13.74
CA ALA A 13 6.09 4.42 -13.77
C ALA A 13 7.55 4.88 -13.52
N LEU A 14 7.95 5.99 -14.12
CA LEU A 14 9.29 6.58 -13.99
C LEU A 14 9.61 7.01 -12.56
N THR A 15 8.62 7.44 -11.78
CA THR A 15 8.81 7.84 -10.37
C THR A 15 8.74 6.66 -9.42
N TYR A 16 7.80 5.73 -9.64
CA TYR A 16 7.55 4.61 -8.73
C TYR A 16 8.57 3.48 -8.84
N LEU A 17 9.12 3.19 -10.02
CA LEU A 17 10.16 2.17 -10.19
C LEU A 17 11.46 2.48 -9.41
N PRO A 18 12.07 3.67 -9.53
CA PRO A 18 13.25 3.99 -8.74
C PRO A 18 12.92 4.11 -7.25
N THR A 19 11.70 4.55 -6.89
CA THR A 19 11.26 4.56 -5.49
C THR A 19 11.20 3.15 -4.91
N LEU A 20 10.66 2.18 -5.66
CA LEU A 20 10.64 0.77 -5.26
C LEU A 20 12.05 0.21 -5.10
N LEU A 21 12.94 0.50 -6.05
CA LEU A 21 14.35 0.09 -5.96
C LEU A 21 15.04 0.68 -4.72
N ALA A 22 14.86 1.98 -4.48
CA ALA A 22 15.42 2.67 -3.32
C ALA A 22 14.91 2.09 -2.00
N LEU A 23 13.61 1.77 -1.91
CA LEU A 23 13.01 1.11 -0.76
C LEU A 23 13.62 -0.28 -0.51
N LEU A 24 13.80 -1.08 -1.56
CA LEU A 24 14.43 -2.40 -1.43
C LEU A 24 15.89 -2.31 -0.99
N VAL A 25 16.66 -1.37 -1.55
CA VAL A 25 18.06 -1.13 -1.16
C VAL A 25 18.15 -0.66 0.30
N MET A 26 17.31 0.29 0.72
CA MET A 26 17.19 0.73 2.12
C MET A 26 16.83 -0.44 3.05
N GLY A 27 15.85 -1.25 2.66
CA GLY A 27 15.43 -2.42 3.42
C GLY A 27 16.56 -3.42 3.60
N LEU A 28 17.26 -3.76 2.52
CA LEU A 28 18.41 -4.64 2.57
C LEU A 28 19.53 -4.07 3.44
N PHE A 29 19.83 -2.77 3.30
CA PHE A 29 20.84 -2.11 4.12
C PHE A 29 20.52 -2.18 5.61
N VAL A 30 19.26 -1.89 6.00
CA VAL A 30 18.82 -1.97 7.40
C VAL A 30 18.79 -3.42 7.90
N VAL A 31 18.46 -4.39 7.04
CA VAL A 31 18.53 -5.81 7.41
C VAL A 31 19.96 -6.23 7.72
N LEU A 32 20.93 -5.82 6.90
CA LEU A 32 22.34 -6.18 7.05
C LEU A 32 23.04 -5.46 8.21
N ARG A 33 22.70 -4.18 8.49
CA ARG A 33 23.34 -3.39 9.55
C ARG A 33 22.56 -3.32 10.87
N GLY A 34 21.29 -3.70 10.88
CA GLY A 34 20.40 -3.50 12.03
C GLY A 34 20.73 -4.43 13.20
N ARG A 35 21.13 -3.84 14.33
CA ARG A 35 21.44 -4.58 15.58
C ARG A 35 20.21 -4.90 16.43
N ARG A 36 19.17 -4.06 16.40
CA ARG A 36 17.93 -4.27 17.18
C ARG A 36 16.92 -5.07 16.36
N ALA A 37 16.68 -6.32 16.74
CA ALA A 37 15.82 -7.24 16.00
C ALA A 37 14.37 -6.72 15.85
N ALA A 38 13.75 -6.23 16.94
CA ALA A 38 12.37 -5.74 16.91
C ALA A 38 12.19 -4.50 16.02
N LEU A 39 13.07 -3.50 16.16
CA LEU A 39 12.99 -2.27 15.34
C LEU A 39 13.22 -2.57 13.85
N ARG A 40 14.13 -3.50 13.55
CA ARG A 40 14.41 -3.97 12.20
C ARG A 40 13.19 -4.67 11.59
N GLN A 41 12.51 -5.54 12.34
CA GLN A 41 11.31 -6.23 11.87
C GLN A 41 10.19 -5.24 11.52
N MET A 42 9.94 -4.25 12.38
CA MET A 42 8.92 -3.22 12.10
C MET A 42 9.28 -2.34 10.91
N TYR A 43 10.57 -1.99 10.77
CA TYR A 43 11.05 -1.25 9.60
C TYR A 43 10.86 -2.02 8.29
N VAL A 44 11.20 -3.32 8.29
CA VAL A 44 10.98 -4.19 7.13
C VAL A 44 9.49 -4.33 6.83
N ALA A 45 8.63 -4.44 7.85
CA ALA A 45 7.19 -4.49 7.67
C ALA A 45 6.65 -3.20 6.99
N CYS A 46 7.14 -2.02 7.40
CA CYS A 46 6.81 -0.76 6.72
C CYS A 46 7.23 -0.76 5.24
N ILE A 47 8.44 -1.23 4.95
CA ILE A 47 8.94 -1.31 3.56
C ILE A 47 8.09 -2.27 2.73
N LEU A 48 7.75 -3.45 3.27
CA LEU A 48 6.92 -4.41 2.58
C LEU A 48 5.52 -3.87 2.30
N ALA A 49 4.90 -3.18 3.27
CA ALA A 49 3.61 -2.55 3.06
C ALA A 49 3.64 -1.47 1.96
N LEU A 50 4.69 -0.63 1.95
CA LEU A 50 4.90 0.34 0.87
C LEU A 50 5.17 -0.33 -0.48
N ALA A 51 5.97 -1.40 -0.51
CA ALA A 51 6.25 -2.14 -1.72
C ALA A 51 4.96 -2.76 -2.31
N VAL A 52 4.10 -3.34 -1.48
CA VAL A 52 2.78 -3.85 -1.91
C VAL A 52 1.93 -2.73 -2.51
N TRP A 53 1.90 -1.55 -1.87
CA TRP A 53 1.17 -0.41 -2.40
C TRP A 53 1.71 0.05 -3.76
N ILE A 54 3.03 0.23 -3.89
CA ILE A 54 3.68 0.66 -5.14
C ILE A 54 3.46 -0.36 -6.26
N LEU A 55 3.62 -1.65 -5.97
CA LEU A 55 3.35 -2.72 -6.93
C LEU A 55 1.90 -2.69 -7.40
N ALA A 56 0.95 -2.46 -6.50
CA ALA A 56 -0.46 -2.36 -6.86
C ALA A 56 -0.78 -1.09 -7.69
N VAL A 57 -0.05 0.01 -7.50
CA VAL A 57 -0.11 1.20 -8.37
C VAL A 57 0.41 0.87 -9.77
N LEU A 58 1.56 0.23 -9.87
CA LEU A 58 2.16 -0.15 -11.16
C LEU A 58 1.30 -1.17 -11.92
N LEU A 59 0.73 -2.17 -11.22
CA LEU A 59 -0.19 -3.13 -11.82
C LEU A 59 -1.43 -2.46 -12.39
N ARG A 60 -1.99 -1.47 -11.67
CA ARG A 60 -3.17 -0.73 -12.14
C ARG A 60 -2.94 -0.03 -13.49
N LEU A 61 -1.72 0.44 -13.77
CA LEU A 61 -1.39 1.08 -15.04
C LEU A 61 -1.46 0.13 -16.25
N GLN A 62 -1.31 -1.18 -16.01
CA GLN A 62 -1.28 -2.20 -17.06
C GLN A 62 -2.63 -2.94 -17.20
N THR A 63 -3.55 -2.77 -16.25
CA THR A 63 -4.82 -3.51 -16.22
C THR A 63 -5.93 -2.77 -16.97
N ALA A 64 -6.49 -3.41 -18.00
CA ALA A 64 -7.68 -2.91 -18.72
C ALA A 64 -9.00 -3.57 -18.27
N GLY A 65 -8.93 -4.68 -17.51
CA GLY A 65 -10.13 -5.41 -17.08
C GLY A 65 -10.73 -4.87 -15.77
N ASN A 66 -12.05 -4.66 -15.73
CA ASN A 66 -12.77 -4.14 -14.56
C ASN A 66 -12.50 -4.92 -13.26
N THR A 67 -12.44 -6.25 -13.33
CA THR A 67 -12.15 -7.11 -12.16
C THR A 67 -10.71 -6.94 -11.67
N LEU A 68 -9.76 -6.83 -12.58
CA LEU A 68 -8.34 -6.63 -12.25
C LEU A 68 -8.10 -5.24 -11.66
N ILE A 69 -8.76 -4.21 -12.21
CA ILE A 69 -8.73 -2.85 -11.67
C ILE A 69 -9.24 -2.86 -10.22
N TRP A 70 -10.37 -3.50 -9.96
CA TRP A 70 -10.89 -3.65 -8.61
C TRP A 70 -9.90 -4.31 -7.65
N LEU A 71 -9.31 -5.44 -8.07
CA LEU A 71 -8.30 -6.15 -7.28
C LEU A 71 -7.09 -5.25 -6.98
N THR A 72 -6.63 -4.45 -7.95
CA THR A 72 -5.51 -3.52 -7.73
C THR A 72 -5.86 -2.41 -6.74
N TYR A 73 -7.10 -1.91 -6.72
CA TYR A 73 -7.56 -0.99 -5.67
C TYR A 73 -7.55 -1.66 -4.29
N CYS A 74 -8.09 -2.87 -4.17
CA CYS A 74 -8.02 -3.61 -2.91
C CYS A 74 -6.57 -3.79 -2.43
N LEU A 75 -5.64 -4.13 -3.33
CA LEU A 75 -4.23 -4.28 -2.99
C LEU A 75 -3.57 -2.95 -2.58
N GLN A 76 -3.88 -1.84 -3.27
CA GLN A 76 -3.39 -0.51 -2.91
C GLN A 76 -3.82 -0.15 -1.48
N TYR A 77 -5.11 -0.27 -1.19
CA TYR A 77 -5.63 0.09 0.12
C TYR A 77 -5.20 -0.87 1.23
N LEU A 78 -4.99 -2.15 0.92
CA LEU A 78 -4.34 -3.08 1.84
C LEU A 78 -2.96 -2.58 2.23
N GLY A 79 -2.13 -2.20 1.24
CA GLY A 79 -0.79 -1.65 1.47
C GLY A 79 -0.82 -0.39 2.35
N VAL A 80 -1.73 0.55 2.09
CA VAL A 80 -1.88 1.79 2.89
C VAL A 80 -2.31 1.48 4.34
N CYS A 81 -3.31 0.62 4.52
CA CYS A 81 -3.82 0.26 5.85
C CYS A 81 -2.76 -0.47 6.69
N LEU A 82 -2.02 -1.39 6.06
CA LEU A 82 -0.90 -2.09 6.69
C LEU A 82 0.25 -1.14 6.99
N PHE A 83 0.56 -0.21 6.10
CA PHE A 83 1.63 0.77 6.32
C PHE A 83 1.34 1.66 7.53
N GLY A 84 0.10 2.16 7.65
CA GLY A 84 -0.31 2.94 8.82
C GLY A 84 -0.11 2.18 10.13
N LEU A 85 -0.57 0.92 10.19
CA LEU A 85 -0.37 0.04 11.35
C LEU A 85 1.12 -0.20 11.64
N CYS A 86 1.90 -0.57 10.63
CA CYS A 86 3.33 -0.82 10.77
C CYS A 86 4.08 0.43 11.26
N LEU A 87 3.70 1.62 10.78
CA LEU A 87 4.30 2.88 11.19
C LEU A 87 4.01 3.20 12.66
N THR A 88 2.78 2.95 13.13
CA THR A 88 2.42 3.11 14.55
C THR A 88 3.22 2.14 15.42
N LEU A 89 3.29 0.85 15.05
CA LEU A 89 4.08 -0.15 15.78
C LEU A 89 5.58 0.18 15.72
N PHE A 90 6.09 0.70 14.60
CA PHE A 90 7.47 1.17 14.49
C PHE A 90 7.75 2.30 15.49
N GLY A 91 6.86 3.30 15.58
CA GLY A 91 6.97 4.40 16.55
C GLY A 91 6.98 3.92 18.00
N MET A 92 6.09 2.98 18.36
CA MET A 92 6.07 2.39 19.70
C MET A 92 7.35 1.61 20.02
N THR A 93 7.86 0.83 19.04
CA THR A 93 9.13 0.09 19.19
C THR A 93 10.31 1.06 19.36
N TYR A 94 10.28 2.17 18.64
CA TYR A 94 11.31 3.21 18.71
C TYR A 94 11.38 3.86 20.10
N LEU A 95 10.22 4.09 20.73
CA LEU A 95 10.11 4.61 22.11
C LEU A 95 10.50 3.59 23.20
N GLY A 96 10.79 2.34 22.83
CA GLY A 96 11.30 1.32 23.76
C GLY A 96 10.31 0.21 24.13
N ALA A 97 9.13 0.15 23.51
CA ALA A 97 8.24 -1.00 23.65
C ALA A 97 8.83 -2.21 22.90
N GLN A 98 9.52 -3.10 23.60
CA GLN A 98 10.19 -4.26 22.98
C GLN A 98 9.25 -5.44 22.70
N GLU A 99 8.19 -5.60 23.52
CA GLU A 99 7.22 -6.67 23.37
C GLU A 99 5.81 -6.10 23.28
N MET A 100 5.24 -6.15 22.08
CA MET A 100 3.85 -5.76 21.87
C MET A 100 2.96 -6.98 22.00
N SER A 101 2.29 -7.10 23.14
CA SER A 101 1.28 -8.13 23.31
C SER A 101 0.14 -7.94 22.31
N ALA A 102 -0.53 -9.03 21.93
CA ALA A 102 -1.71 -8.98 21.07
C ALA A 102 -2.81 -8.05 21.61
N ARG A 103 -2.85 -7.83 22.94
CA ARG A 103 -3.80 -6.90 23.58
C ARG A 103 -3.59 -5.44 23.18
N ILE A 104 -2.38 -5.07 22.77
CA ILE A 104 -2.04 -3.73 22.29
C ILE A 104 -2.19 -3.68 20.77
N VAL A 105 -1.69 -4.69 20.06
CA VAL A 105 -1.71 -4.70 18.59
C VAL A 105 -3.14 -4.81 18.04
N LEU A 106 -4.00 -5.64 18.65
CA LEU A 106 -5.35 -5.87 18.19
C LEU A 106 -6.20 -4.58 18.13
N PRO A 107 -6.33 -3.77 19.20
CA PRO A 107 -7.11 -2.54 19.12
C PRO A 107 -6.52 -1.53 18.14
N LEU A 108 -5.19 -1.49 17.98
CA LEU A 108 -4.53 -0.64 16.98
C LEU A 108 -4.81 -1.07 15.54
N ALA A 109 -5.04 -2.37 15.31
CA ALA A 109 -5.36 -2.90 14.00
C ALA A 109 -6.84 -2.70 13.61
N ILE A 110 -7.74 -2.49 14.58
CA ILE A 110 -9.19 -2.33 14.33
C ILE A 110 -9.49 -1.21 13.32
N PRO A 111 -8.98 0.03 13.47
CA PRO A 111 -9.26 1.10 12.52
C PRO A 111 -8.83 0.74 11.09
N SER A 112 -7.61 0.21 10.94
CA SER A 112 -7.09 -0.23 9.63
C SER A 112 -7.94 -1.35 9.02
N ALA A 113 -8.37 -2.32 9.84
CA ALA A 113 -9.22 -3.42 9.39
C ALA A 113 -10.62 -2.94 8.97
N LEU A 114 -11.23 -2.03 9.74
CA LEU A 114 -12.54 -1.47 9.41
C LEU A 114 -12.51 -0.64 8.12
N VAL A 115 -11.49 0.21 7.95
CA VAL A 115 -11.29 0.96 6.71
C VAL A 115 -11.12 0.01 5.53
N TYR A 116 -10.29 -1.03 5.68
CA TYR A 116 -10.09 -2.01 4.63
C TYR A 116 -11.36 -2.78 4.28
N LEU A 117 -12.15 -3.19 5.28
CA LEU A 117 -13.43 -3.86 5.07
C LEU A 117 -14.43 -2.98 4.34
N LEU A 118 -14.52 -1.69 4.67
CA LEU A 118 -15.36 -0.73 3.96
C LEU A 118 -14.96 -0.66 2.48
N ILE A 119 -13.67 -0.68 2.20
CA ILE A 119 -13.18 -0.67 0.82
C ILE A 119 -13.53 -1.98 0.12
N VAL A 120 -13.20 -3.15 0.68
CA VAL A 120 -13.51 -4.45 0.04
C VAL A 120 -15.00 -4.65 -0.18
N THR A 121 -15.85 -4.16 0.73
CA THR A 121 -17.31 -4.25 0.60
C THR A 121 -17.92 -3.15 -0.27
N ASN A 122 -17.12 -2.24 -0.84
CA ASN A 122 -17.60 -1.14 -1.69
C ASN A 122 -18.51 -1.57 -2.86
N PRO A 123 -18.36 -2.74 -3.50
CA PRO A 123 -19.33 -3.20 -4.50
C PRO A 123 -20.76 -3.36 -3.98
N LEU A 124 -20.97 -3.48 -2.66
CA LEU A 124 -22.28 -3.66 -2.04
C LEU A 124 -22.98 -2.34 -1.70
N HIS A 125 -22.24 -1.26 -1.44
CA HIS A 125 -22.78 0.00 -0.91
C HIS A 125 -22.40 1.25 -1.71
N HIS A 126 -21.35 1.17 -2.54
CA HIS A 126 -20.93 2.24 -3.46
C HIS A 126 -20.60 3.60 -2.83
N TRP A 127 -20.23 3.64 -1.54
CA TRP A 127 -19.90 4.90 -0.84
C TRP A 127 -18.47 5.38 -1.09
N PHE A 128 -17.57 4.52 -1.58
CA PHE A 128 -16.14 4.82 -1.69
C PHE A 128 -15.66 5.00 -3.13
N ILE A 129 -16.11 4.14 -4.06
CA ILE A 129 -15.89 4.33 -5.51
C ILE A 129 -17.26 4.34 -6.18
N ARG A 130 -17.68 5.51 -6.70
CA ARG A 130 -18.88 5.61 -7.53
C ARG A 130 -18.59 4.98 -8.89
N GLN A 131 -19.56 4.24 -9.44
CA GLN A 131 -19.45 3.61 -10.77
C GLN A 131 -19.10 4.59 -11.90
N THR A 132 -19.21 5.90 -11.70
CA THR A 132 -18.86 6.95 -12.66
C THR A 132 -17.37 6.98 -13.04
N ASP A 133 -16.47 6.44 -12.21
CA ASP A 133 -15.04 6.28 -12.59
C ASP A 133 -14.80 5.08 -13.54
N ARG A 134 -15.82 4.24 -13.82
CA ARG A 134 -15.70 3.12 -14.78
C ARG A 134 -15.72 3.57 -16.26
N TYR A 135 -16.06 4.84 -16.57
CA TYR A 135 -16.37 5.27 -17.95
C TYR A 135 -15.39 6.27 -18.57
N SER A 136 -14.34 6.73 -17.87
CA SER A 136 -13.35 7.63 -18.49
C SER A 136 -12.31 6.89 -19.36
N VAL A 137 -12.40 5.56 -19.48
CA VAL A 137 -11.60 4.75 -20.40
C VAL A 137 -12.51 3.84 -21.24
N THR A 138 -13.41 4.46 -21.99
CA THR A 138 -13.94 3.86 -23.23
C THR A 138 -13.55 4.79 -24.36
N PRO A 139 -12.57 4.44 -25.22
CA PRO A 139 -12.48 5.06 -26.53
C PRO A 139 -13.65 4.51 -27.35
N GLY A 140 -14.69 5.32 -27.51
CA GLY A 140 -15.50 5.27 -28.72
C GLY A 140 -14.69 5.79 -29.89
#